data_AF-A0A1I2EQD8-F1
#
_entry.id   AF-A0A1I2EQD8-F1
#
_cell.length_a   1.000
_cell.length_b   1.000
_cell.length_c   1.000
_cell.angle_alpha   90.00
_cell.angle_beta   90.00
_cell.angle_gamma   90.00
#
_symmetry.space_group_name_H-M   'P 1'
#
loop_
_entity.id
_entity.type
_entity.pdbx_description
1 polymer ?
#
loop_
_entity_poly.entity_id
_entity_poly.type
_entity_poly.pdbx_seq_one_letter_code
_entity_poly.pdbx_strand_id
1 'polypeptide(L)'
;MTEILQNSLPAEMGGAPALPGVAPCEAEDWLRVDEAYAGQMARRIALLESHEPDVLWCAPAALGAAREVLGATLAFLPELGFKLGAGQIVCPDGREVTIDYDRPLWTLGHLVQEDICILQKQGDQHVLTAAVLCFPASWKLSDKVGRPLTDIHVPVAEYDGDLARRVQRLFDGVQVGRPLWRFNKLAYGNAELHQPVRIAATGLPEYVRSERQCIVRMPQSDAVVFSIHTWVVRS
;
A
#
# COMPACT_ATOMS: atom_id res chain seq x y z
N MET A 1 9.81 19.52 9.86
CA MET A 1 9.58 18.41 8.90
C MET A 1 9.27 19.03 7.56
N THR A 2 9.84 18.52 6.48
CA THR A 2 9.52 18.97 5.12
C THR A 2 8.16 18.41 4.73
N GLU A 3 7.22 19.25 4.32
CA GLU A 3 5.93 18.80 3.81
C GLU A 3 6.13 18.08 2.47
N ILE A 4 5.52 16.90 2.32
CA ILE A 4 5.49 16.15 1.07
C ILE A 4 4.03 16.08 0.65
N LEU A 5 3.66 16.92 -0.32
CA LEU A 5 2.28 17.12 -0.74
C LEU A 5 2.13 16.90 -2.23
N GLN A 6 1.00 16.35 -2.63
CA GLN A 6 0.51 16.46 -3.99
C GLN A 6 -0.24 17.78 -4.18
N ASN A 7 -0.35 18.22 -5.43
CA ASN A 7 -1.06 19.45 -5.79
C ASN A 7 -2.58 19.30 -5.64
N SER A 8 -3.11 18.10 -5.90
CA SER A 8 -4.54 17.81 -5.87
C SER A 8 -4.79 16.30 -5.75
N LEU A 9 -5.98 15.92 -5.27
CA LEU A 9 -6.42 14.53 -5.35
C LEU A 9 -6.80 14.17 -6.79
N PRO A 10 -6.61 12.90 -7.21
CA PRO A 10 -7.15 12.40 -8.47
C PRO A 10 -8.67 12.61 -8.56
N ALA A 11 -9.18 12.90 -9.76
CA ALA A 11 -10.59 13.24 -9.97
C ALA A 11 -11.53 12.09 -9.56
N GLU A 12 -11.11 10.83 -9.77
CA GLU A 12 -11.83 9.63 -9.38
C GLU A 12 -11.93 9.44 -7.86
N MET A 13 -11.05 10.10 -7.09
CA MET A 13 -11.10 10.16 -5.62
C MET A 13 -11.93 11.36 -5.12
N GLY A 14 -12.72 11.97 -6.01
CA GLY A 14 -13.72 12.98 -5.69
C GLY A 14 -14.88 12.41 -4.84
N GLY A 15 -15.57 13.28 -4.11
CA GLY A 15 -16.75 12.89 -3.31
C GLY A 15 -16.43 12.19 -1.99
N ALA A 16 -17.46 11.56 -1.42
CA ALA A 16 -17.42 10.84 -0.14
C ALA A 16 -17.27 9.32 -0.36
N PRO A 17 -16.26 8.67 0.23
CA PRO A 17 -16.06 7.23 0.09
C PRO A 17 -17.12 6.43 0.87
N ALA A 18 -17.45 5.22 0.38
CA ALA A 18 -18.33 4.28 1.04
C ALA A 18 -17.57 2.99 1.45
N LEU A 19 -18.16 2.19 2.36
CA LEU A 19 -17.61 0.90 2.80
C LEU A 19 -18.50 -0.29 2.37
N PRO A 20 -17.94 -1.34 1.75
CA PRO A 20 -16.56 -1.46 1.28
C PRO A 20 -16.27 -0.63 0.01
N GLY A 21 -17.33 -0.19 -0.72
CA GLY A 21 -17.25 0.81 -1.79
C GLY A 21 -16.16 0.57 -2.83
N VAL A 22 -16.15 -0.61 -3.47
CA VAL A 22 -15.15 -0.99 -4.47
C VAL A 22 -15.67 -0.82 -5.90
N ALA A 23 -14.76 -0.55 -6.82
CA ALA A 23 -14.98 -0.50 -8.26
C ALA A 23 -13.86 -1.28 -8.99
N PRO A 24 -14.08 -1.77 -10.22
CA PRO A 24 -12.99 -2.34 -11.02
C PRO A 24 -11.99 -1.26 -11.43
N CYS A 25 -10.72 -1.63 -11.59
CA CYS A 25 -9.70 -0.84 -12.32
C CYS A 25 -8.99 -1.72 -13.35
N GLU A 26 -8.21 -1.07 -14.21
CA GLU A 26 -7.34 -1.77 -15.17
C GLU A 26 -6.30 -2.63 -14.44
N ALA A 27 -5.86 -3.70 -15.09
CA ALA A 27 -4.96 -4.70 -14.50
C ALA A 27 -3.62 -4.10 -14.04
N GLU A 28 -3.21 -3.01 -14.67
CA GLU A 28 -1.95 -2.32 -14.44
C GLU A 28 -2.10 -1.07 -13.54
N ASP A 29 -3.32 -0.62 -13.22
CA ASP A 29 -3.59 0.61 -12.44
C ASP A 29 -3.55 0.37 -10.91
N TRP A 30 -2.71 -0.55 -10.43
CA TRP A 30 -2.50 -0.82 -9.00
C TRP A 30 -1.21 -0.21 -8.45
N LEU A 31 -0.37 0.34 -9.34
CA LEU A 31 0.82 1.12 -9.04
C LEU A 31 0.72 2.47 -9.76
N ARG A 32 1.16 3.54 -9.10
CA ARG A 32 1.14 4.90 -9.63
C ARG A 32 2.40 5.64 -9.24
N VAL A 33 2.82 6.53 -10.14
CA VAL A 33 3.87 7.51 -9.90
C VAL A 33 3.27 8.88 -10.07
N ASP A 34 3.49 9.77 -9.09
CA ASP A 34 2.99 11.14 -9.14
C ASP A 34 4.10 12.17 -8.85
N GLU A 35 3.75 13.45 -8.82
CA GLU A 35 4.69 14.55 -8.63
C GLU A 35 5.39 14.54 -7.26
N ALA A 36 4.84 13.84 -6.27
CA ALA A 36 5.41 13.72 -4.93
C ALA A 36 6.39 12.55 -4.81
N TYR A 37 6.61 11.76 -5.88
CA TYR A 37 7.46 10.57 -5.90
C TYR A 37 8.80 10.78 -5.19
N ALA A 38 9.60 11.76 -5.60
CA ALA A 38 10.94 11.96 -5.03
C ALA A 38 10.90 12.23 -3.51
N GLY A 39 9.95 13.06 -3.06
CA GLY A 39 9.78 13.37 -1.63
C GLY A 39 9.29 12.18 -0.82
N GLN A 40 8.28 11.46 -1.34
CA GLN A 40 7.75 10.26 -0.69
C GLN A 40 8.82 9.18 -0.61
N MET A 41 9.53 8.90 -1.70
CA MET A 41 10.57 7.88 -1.72
C MET A 41 11.71 8.22 -0.77
N ALA A 42 12.13 9.48 -0.66
CA ALA A 42 13.13 9.88 0.34
C ALA A 42 12.66 9.59 1.78
N ARG A 43 11.39 9.88 2.12
CA ARG A 43 10.83 9.55 3.44
C ARG A 43 10.73 8.04 3.66
N ARG A 44 10.32 7.29 2.64
CA ARG A 44 10.20 5.83 2.64
C ARG A 44 11.54 5.14 2.89
N ILE A 45 12.58 5.57 2.17
CA ILE A 45 13.96 5.07 2.32
C ILE A 45 14.45 5.34 3.74
N ALA A 46 14.30 6.57 4.24
CA ALA A 46 14.72 6.91 5.59
C ALA A 46 14.04 6.04 6.66
N LEU A 47 12.74 5.72 6.51
CA LEU A 47 12.02 4.82 7.41
C LEU A 47 12.52 3.38 7.33
N LEU A 48 12.76 2.87 6.13
CA LEU A 48 13.28 1.53 5.94
C LEU A 48 14.71 1.37 6.48
N GLU A 49 15.55 2.40 6.39
CA GLU A 49 16.90 2.37 6.95
C GLU A 49 16.93 2.49 8.48
N SER A 50 16.05 3.31 9.06
CA SER A 50 16.10 3.66 10.50
C SER A 50 15.11 2.89 11.38
N HIS A 51 14.03 2.36 10.80
CA HIS A 51 12.92 1.72 11.52
C HIS A 51 12.39 0.49 10.76
N GLU A 52 13.27 -0.26 10.07
CA GLU A 52 12.88 -1.42 9.24
C GLU A 52 11.85 -2.35 9.92
N PRO A 53 12.04 -2.78 11.19
CA PRO A 53 11.12 -3.72 11.83
C PRO A 53 9.70 -3.18 12.04
N ASP A 54 9.52 -1.85 12.03
CA ASP A 54 8.21 -1.21 12.20
C ASP A 54 7.44 -1.07 10.88
N VAL A 55 8.15 -1.09 9.75
CA VAL A 55 7.59 -0.81 8.42
C VAL A 55 7.73 -1.96 7.43
N LEU A 56 8.52 -2.98 7.73
CA LEU A 56 8.74 -4.12 6.85
C LEU A 56 8.69 -5.42 7.65
N TRP A 57 7.88 -6.35 7.17
CA TRP A 57 7.83 -7.70 7.73
C TRP A 57 7.47 -8.71 6.64
N CYS A 58 8.12 -9.87 6.66
CA CYS A 58 7.83 -10.97 5.72
C CYS A 58 7.93 -12.29 6.47
N ALA A 59 6.83 -13.04 6.54
CA ALA A 59 6.90 -14.42 7.01
C ALA A 59 7.76 -15.27 6.05
N PRO A 60 8.57 -16.22 6.53
CA PRO A 60 9.36 -17.08 5.65
C PRO A 60 8.54 -17.79 4.57
N ALA A 61 7.32 -18.22 4.90
CA ALA A 61 6.39 -18.86 3.95
C ALA A 61 5.83 -17.90 2.88
N ALA A 62 5.91 -16.59 3.10
CA ALA A 62 5.43 -15.56 2.18
C ALA A 62 6.50 -15.10 1.18
N LEU A 63 7.76 -15.51 1.33
CA LEU A 63 8.86 -15.06 0.48
C LEU A 63 8.60 -15.35 -1.02
N GLY A 64 8.01 -16.51 -1.33
CA GLY A 64 7.63 -16.87 -2.70
C GLY A 64 6.61 -15.89 -3.31
N ALA A 65 5.54 -15.58 -2.56
CA ALA A 65 4.54 -14.59 -2.99
C ALA A 65 5.17 -13.20 -3.11
N ALA A 66 6.03 -12.78 -2.18
CA ALA A 66 6.70 -11.49 -2.25
C ALA A 66 7.63 -11.36 -3.47
N ARG A 67 8.35 -12.42 -3.84
CA ARG A 67 9.14 -12.47 -5.07
C ARG A 67 8.28 -12.35 -6.33
N GLU A 68 7.12 -12.99 -6.34
CA GLU A 68 6.15 -12.86 -7.43
C GLU A 68 5.65 -11.41 -7.55
N VAL A 69 5.30 -10.76 -6.43
CA VAL A 69 4.88 -9.35 -6.43
C VAL A 69 5.99 -8.46 -6.95
N LEU A 70 7.25 -8.67 -6.53
CA LEU A 70 8.39 -7.94 -7.09
C LEU A 70 8.49 -8.15 -8.61
N GLY A 71 8.39 -9.39 -9.09
CA GLY A 71 8.42 -9.69 -10.52
C GLY A 71 7.31 -9.00 -11.30
N ALA A 72 6.07 -9.01 -10.77
CA ALA A 72 4.94 -8.32 -11.35
C ALA A 72 5.17 -6.80 -11.39
N THR A 73 5.64 -6.19 -10.30
CA THR A 73 5.99 -4.77 -10.27
C THR A 73 7.04 -4.42 -11.31
N LEU A 74 8.14 -5.17 -11.38
CA LEU A 74 9.24 -4.91 -12.33
C LEU A 74 8.79 -4.92 -13.79
N ALA A 75 7.79 -5.74 -14.13
CA ALA A 75 7.22 -5.78 -15.48
C ALA A 75 6.50 -4.46 -15.87
N PHE A 76 5.93 -3.74 -14.89
CA PHE A 76 5.15 -2.51 -15.11
C PHE A 76 5.96 -1.22 -14.97
N LEU A 77 7.09 -1.26 -14.26
CA LEU A 77 7.91 -0.07 -14.03
C LEU A 77 8.30 0.72 -15.30
N PRO A 78 8.58 0.11 -16.48
CA PRO A 78 8.88 0.89 -17.69
C PRO A 78 7.75 1.87 -18.08
N GLU A 79 6.50 1.46 -17.92
CA GLU A 79 5.32 2.27 -18.25
C GLU A 79 5.14 3.45 -17.28
N LEU A 80 5.69 3.32 -16.07
CA LEU A 80 5.68 4.34 -15.02
C LEU A 80 6.93 5.25 -15.06
N GLY A 81 7.73 5.18 -16.13
CA GLY A 81 8.88 6.06 -16.33
C GLY A 81 10.20 5.59 -15.72
N PHE A 82 10.26 4.35 -15.22
CA PHE A 82 11.51 3.74 -14.77
C PHE A 82 12.29 3.17 -15.96
N LYS A 83 13.61 3.02 -15.81
CA LYS A 83 14.46 2.36 -16.82
C LYS A 83 15.04 1.07 -16.25
N LEU A 84 14.83 -0.02 -16.96
CA LEU A 84 15.36 -1.33 -16.59
C LEU A 84 16.82 -1.44 -17.06
N GLY A 85 17.70 -1.69 -16.11
CA GLY A 85 19.09 -2.09 -16.33
C GLY A 85 19.31 -3.57 -16.02
N ALA A 86 20.55 -4.04 -16.18
CA ALA A 86 20.92 -5.40 -15.82
C ALA A 86 20.99 -5.55 -14.28
N GLY A 87 19.91 -6.04 -13.68
CA GLY A 87 19.81 -6.24 -12.22
C GLY A 87 19.60 -4.96 -11.40
N GLN A 88 19.36 -3.84 -12.07
CA GLN A 88 19.14 -2.54 -11.44
C GLN A 88 18.00 -1.81 -12.14
N ILE A 89 17.35 -0.90 -11.42
CA ILE A 89 16.31 -0.02 -11.93
C ILE A 89 16.72 1.44 -11.70
N VAL A 90 16.67 2.25 -12.76
CA VAL A 90 16.77 3.71 -12.64
C VAL A 90 15.37 4.26 -12.41
N CYS A 91 15.17 4.91 -11.26
CA CYS A 91 13.91 5.50 -10.83
C CYS A 91 13.62 6.83 -11.54
N PRO A 92 12.35 7.31 -11.55
CA PRO A 92 11.98 8.63 -12.08
C PRO A 92 12.73 9.82 -11.45
N ASP A 93 13.18 9.68 -10.21
CA ASP A 93 13.99 10.67 -9.48
C ASP A 93 15.51 10.53 -9.72
N GLY A 94 15.92 9.62 -10.62
CA GLY A 94 17.32 9.39 -10.98
C GLY A 94 18.08 8.45 -10.04
N ARG A 95 17.46 7.95 -8.96
CA ARG A 95 18.10 6.93 -8.11
C ARG A 95 18.27 5.61 -8.86
N GLU A 96 19.31 4.88 -8.50
CA GLU A 96 19.53 3.51 -8.96
C GLU A 96 19.27 2.54 -7.81
N VAL A 97 18.41 1.56 -8.05
CA VAL A 97 18.03 0.54 -7.06
C VAL A 97 18.43 -0.82 -7.58
N THR A 98 19.24 -1.55 -6.81
CA THR A 98 19.60 -2.94 -7.12
C THR A 98 18.43 -3.87 -6.78
N ILE A 99 18.11 -4.78 -7.69
CA ILE A 99 17.04 -5.75 -7.51
C ILE A 99 17.55 -6.88 -6.62
N ASP A 100 16.93 -7.06 -5.45
CA ASP A 100 17.24 -8.13 -4.50
C ASP A 100 16.02 -9.04 -4.31
N TYR A 101 16.04 -10.20 -4.96
CA TYR A 101 14.98 -11.21 -4.83
C TYR A 101 15.00 -11.95 -3.49
N ASP A 102 16.05 -11.84 -2.68
CA ASP A 102 16.07 -12.36 -1.31
C ASP A 102 15.44 -11.38 -0.32
N ARG A 103 15.38 -10.09 -0.69
CA ARG A 103 14.64 -9.06 0.05
C ARG A 103 13.60 -8.34 -0.84
N PRO A 104 12.59 -9.06 -1.36
CA PRO A 104 11.71 -8.50 -2.39
C PRO A 104 10.88 -7.30 -1.91
N LEU A 105 10.37 -7.34 -0.68
CA LEU A 105 9.63 -6.20 -0.11
C LEU A 105 10.51 -4.99 0.17
N TRP A 106 11.80 -5.22 0.43
CA TRP A 106 12.77 -4.14 0.59
C TRP A 106 12.99 -3.45 -0.77
N THR A 107 13.27 -4.23 -1.81
CA THR A 107 13.37 -3.70 -3.18
C THR A 107 12.11 -2.95 -3.59
N LEU A 108 10.92 -3.50 -3.34
CA LEU A 108 9.64 -2.80 -3.59
C LEU A 108 9.57 -1.47 -2.83
N GLY A 109 9.93 -1.48 -1.54
CA GLY A 109 10.00 -0.28 -0.70
C GLY A 109 10.98 0.79 -1.21
N HIS A 110 11.87 0.46 -2.13
CA HIS A 110 12.80 1.39 -2.79
C HIS A 110 12.37 1.87 -4.17
N LEU A 111 11.36 1.23 -4.74
CA LEU A 111 10.91 1.48 -6.10
C LEU A 111 9.57 2.20 -6.15
N VAL A 112 8.60 1.81 -5.33
CA VAL A 112 7.21 2.27 -5.49
C VAL A 112 6.72 3.09 -4.30
N GLN A 113 5.80 4.03 -4.58
CA GLN A 113 5.20 4.91 -3.55
C GLN A 113 4.22 4.14 -2.66
N GLU A 114 3.64 3.07 -3.19
CA GLU A 114 2.65 2.24 -2.55
C GLU A 114 3.21 1.54 -1.31
N ASP A 115 2.40 1.52 -0.26
CA ASP A 115 2.49 0.47 0.73
C ASP A 115 1.89 -0.81 0.16
N ILE A 116 2.61 -1.92 0.31
CA ILE A 116 2.25 -3.21 -0.26
C ILE A 116 2.03 -4.17 0.90
N CYS A 117 0.80 -4.66 1.03
CA CYS A 117 0.43 -5.72 1.95
C CYS A 117 0.11 -6.99 1.15
N ILE A 118 0.67 -8.13 1.54
CA ILE A 118 0.45 -9.42 0.90
C ILE A 118 -0.39 -10.28 1.84
N LEU A 119 -1.55 -10.71 1.34
CA LEU A 119 -2.46 -11.57 2.06
C LEU A 119 -2.56 -12.93 1.38
N GLN A 120 -2.35 -13.99 2.15
CA GLN A 120 -2.47 -15.37 1.66
C GLN A 120 -3.62 -16.07 2.35
N LYS A 121 -4.34 -16.89 1.59
CA LYS A 121 -5.46 -17.67 2.12
C LYS A 121 -4.95 -18.82 2.99
N GLN A 122 -5.42 -18.87 4.24
CA GLN A 122 -5.14 -19.92 5.22
C GLN A 122 -6.47 -20.42 5.77
N GLY A 123 -6.90 -21.61 5.34
CA GLY A 123 -8.26 -22.08 5.54
C GLY A 123 -9.27 -21.13 4.87
N ASP A 124 -10.22 -20.62 5.64
CA ASP A 124 -11.29 -19.74 5.15
C ASP A 124 -10.95 -18.25 5.23
N GLN A 125 -9.74 -17.89 5.67
CA GLN A 125 -9.38 -16.50 5.95
C GLN A 125 -8.16 -16.05 5.14
N HIS A 126 -8.15 -14.78 4.74
CA HIS A 126 -6.94 -14.14 4.22
C HIS A 126 -6.12 -13.59 5.39
N VAL A 127 -4.85 -13.98 5.50
CA VAL A 127 -3.93 -13.58 6.58
C VAL A 127 -2.87 -12.64 6.02
N LEU A 128 -2.56 -11.55 6.72
CA LEU A 128 -1.46 -10.64 6.35
C LEU A 128 -0.12 -11.34 6.61
N THR A 129 0.51 -11.86 5.56
CA THR A 129 1.72 -12.69 5.66
C THR A 129 3.01 -11.95 5.29
N ALA A 130 2.92 -10.81 4.62
CA ALA A 130 4.05 -9.92 4.40
C ALA A 130 3.58 -8.49 4.14
N ALA A 131 4.38 -7.48 4.46
CA ALA A 131 4.11 -6.11 4.08
C ALA A 131 5.37 -5.23 4.06
N VAL A 132 5.35 -4.22 3.22
CA VAL A 132 6.12 -2.98 3.38
C VAL A 132 5.12 -1.82 3.52
N LEU A 133 5.01 -1.29 4.74
CA LEU A 133 4.02 -0.33 5.21
C LEU A 133 4.72 0.87 5.85
N CYS A 134 5.22 1.78 5.02
CA CYS A 134 5.94 2.97 5.47
C CYS A 134 5.00 4.12 5.81
N PHE A 135 3.82 4.23 5.20
CA PHE A 135 2.89 5.34 5.42
C PHE A 135 1.56 4.84 5.99
N PRO A 136 1.54 4.22 7.17
CA PRO A 136 0.28 3.84 7.80
C PRO A 136 -0.54 5.07 8.23
N ALA A 137 -1.87 4.92 8.21
CA ALA A 137 -2.83 5.88 8.74
C ALA A 137 -3.49 5.36 10.03
N SER A 138 -2.89 5.67 11.17
CA SER A 138 -3.36 5.33 12.53
C SER A 138 -3.37 3.84 12.88
N TRP A 139 -2.44 3.05 12.34
CA TRP A 139 -2.23 1.66 12.77
C TRP A 139 -0.77 1.21 12.60
N LYS A 140 -0.30 0.29 13.47
CA LYS A 140 1.05 -0.28 13.39
C LYS A 140 1.05 -1.59 12.63
N LEU A 141 2.09 -1.81 11.82
CA LEU A 141 2.29 -3.09 11.14
C LEU A 141 2.34 -4.25 12.14
N SER A 142 3.11 -4.09 13.23
CA SER A 142 3.30 -5.08 14.29
C SER A 142 2.00 -5.54 14.98
N ASP A 143 0.95 -4.70 14.97
CA ASP A 143 -0.34 -5.08 15.52
C ASP A 143 -1.13 -6.03 14.60
N LYS A 144 -0.78 -6.09 13.31
CA LYS A 144 -1.59 -6.72 12.25
C LYS A 144 -0.92 -7.91 11.57
N VAL A 145 0.40 -7.96 11.54
CA VAL A 145 1.15 -9.05 10.89
C VAL A 145 0.78 -10.42 11.45
N GLY A 146 0.66 -11.41 10.56
CA GLY A 146 0.30 -12.79 10.91
C GLY A 146 -1.16 -12.98 11.34
N ARG A 147 -2.00 -11.96 11.23
CA ARG A 147 -3.42 -12.04 11.64
C ARG A 147 -4.39 -12.08 10.44
N PRO A 148 -5.57 -12.71 10.61
CA PRO A 148 -6.64 -12.69 9.62
C PRO A 148 -7.17 -11.28 9.32
N LEU A 149 -7.66 -11.08 8.09
CA LEU A 149 -8.29 -9.86 7.60
C LEU A 149 -9.43 -9.37 8.49
N THR A 150 -10.18 -10.29 9.11
CA THR A 150 -11.26 -9.99 10.05
C THR A 150 -10.74 -9.36 11.35
N ASP A 151 -9.57 -9.80 11.81
CA ASP A 151 -9.01 -9.44 13.11
C ASP A 151 -8.23 -8.13 13.02
N ILE A 152 -7.61 -7.86 11.87
CA ILE A 152 -6.83 -6.64 11.68
C ILE A 152 -7.70 -5.38 11.65
N HIS A 153 -9.01 -5.49 11.45
CA HIS A 153 -9.94 -4.34 11.36
C HIS A 153 -10.77 -4.07 12.62
N VAL A 154 -10.67 -4.90 13.66
CA VAL A 154 -11.47 -4.78 14.91
C VAL A 154 -11.49 -3.38 15.56
N PRO A 155 -10.42 -2.53 15.50
CA PRO A 155 -10.48 -1.18 16.07
C PRO A 155 -11.36 -0.18 15.30
N VAL A 156 -11.85 -0.52 14.10
CA VAL A 156 -12.68 0.37 13.27
C VAL A 156 -14.15 0.15 13.64
N ALA A 157 -14.77 1.15 14.27
CA ALA A 157 -16.15 1.03 14.79
C ALA A 157 -17.21 0.68 13.72
N GLU A 158 -16.97 1.07 12.47
CA GLU A 158 -17.82 0.77 11.31
C GLU A 158 -17.60 -0.66 10.75
N TYR A 159 -16.56 -1.35 11.20
CA TYR A 159 -16.18 -2.69 10.76
C TYR A 159 -16.84 -3.77 11.61
N ASP A 160 -18.16 -3.88 11.44
CA ASP A 160 -18.96 -4.95 12.04
C ASP A 160 -18.72 -6.31 11.34
N GLY A 161 -19.31 -7.37 11.91
CA GLY A 161 -19.19 -8.72 11.36
C GLY A 161 -19.77 -8.88 9.95
N ASP A 162 -20.68 -8.00 9.53
CA ASP A 162 -21.29 -8.03 8.21
C ASP A 162 -20.37 -7.40 7.17
N LEU A 163 -19.70 -6.30 7.51
CA LEU A 163 -18.65 -5.71 6.70
C LEU A 163 -17.46 -6.66 6.59
N ALA A 164 -17.03 -7.27 7.71
CA ALA A 164 -15.95 -8.25 7.73
C ALA A 164 -16.21 -9.41 6.74
N ARG A 165 -17.42 -9.99 6.76
CA ARG A 165 -17.82 -11.04 5.81
C ARG A 165 -17.87 -10.55 4.37
N ARG A 166 -18.33 -9.32 4.13
CA ARG A 166 -18.34 -8.72 2.78
C ARG A 166 -16.92 -8.55 2.25
N VAL A 167 -16.01 -8.03 3.05
CA VAL A 167 -14.61 -7.83 2.68
C VAL A 167 -13.90 -9.16 2.43
N GLN A 168 -14.10 -10.16 3.30
CA GLN A 168 -13.57 -11.52 3.08
C GLN A 168 -14.06 -12.09 1.73
N ARG A 169 -15.36 -11.95 1.40
CA ARG A 169 -15.89 -12.39 0.09
C ARG A 169 -15.30 -11.63 -1.09
N LEU A 170 -14.94 -10.36 -0.94
CA LEU A 170 -14.23 -9.62 -1.99
C LEU A 170 -12.85 -10.23 -2.24
N PHE A 171 -12.12 -10.54 -1.17
CA PHE A 171 -10.82 -11.21 -1.26
C PHE A 171 -10.95 -12.64 -1.78
N ASP A 172 -12.03 -13.37 -1.50
CA ASP A 172 -12.27 -14.68 -2.13
C ASP A 172 -12.60 -14.57 -3.62
N GLY A 173 -13.28 -13.51 -4.04
CA GLY A 173 -13.80 -13.34 -5.40
C GLY A 173 -12.90 -12.60 -6.40
N VAL A 174 -11.87 -11.89 -5.94
CA VAL A 174 -10.95 -11.15 -6.83
C VAL A 174 -10.18 -12.10 -7.74
N GLN A 175 -10.23 -11.81 -9.05
CA GLN A 175 -9.65 -12.64 -10.10
C GLN A 175 -8.35 -12.03 -10.64
N VAL A 176 -7.46 -12.87 -11.16
CA VAL A 176 -6.25 -12.45 -11.87
C VAL A 176 -6.63 -11.54 -13.04
N GLY A 177 -5.91 -10.43 -13.20
CA GLY A 177 -6.13 -9.44 -14.26
C GLY A 177 -7.43 -8.62 -14.11
N ARG A 178 -8.15 -8.75 -12.99
CA ARG A 178 -9.38 -8.00 -12.71
C ARG A 178 -9.33 -7.38 -11.32
N PRO A 179 -8.39 -6.46 -11.08
CA PRO A 179 -8.24 -5.82 -9.78
C PRO A 179 -9.46 -4.97 -9.44
N LEU A 180 -9.64 -4.80 -8.13
CA LEU A 180 -10.64 -3.90 -7.57
C LEU A 180 -9.91 -2.76 -6.87
N TRP A 181 -10.50 -1.58 -6.87
CA TRP A 181 -9.98 -0.45 -6.13
C TRP A 181 -11.08 0.24 -5.31
N ARG A 182 -10.64 0.98 -4.29
CA ARG A 182 -11.44 1.92 -3.51
C ARG A 182 -10.55 3.06 -3.05
N PHE A 183 -11.14 4.03 -2.34
CA PHE A 183 -10.35 4.99 -1.59
C PHE A 183 -10.93 5.30 -0.22
N ASN A 184 -10.09 5.77 0.70
CA ASN A 184 -10.53 6.47 1.91
C ASN A 184 -10.22 7.96 1.78
N LYS A 185 -10.84 8.79 2.61
CA LYS A 185 -10.56 10.23 2.68
C LYS A 185 -10.73 10.69 4.11
N LEU A 186 -9.69 11.29 4.66
CA LEU A 186 -9.55 11.61 6.06
C LEU A 186 -8.95 13.01 6.22
N ALA A 187 -9.41 13.74 7.22
CA ALA A 187 -8.92 15.08 7.54
C ALA A 187 -7.80 14.99 8.59
N TYR A 188 -6.69 15.69 8.36
CA TYR A 188 -5.49 15.65 9.20
C TYR A 188 -5.00 17.06 9.56
N GLY A 189 -4.44 17.19 10.77
CA GLY A 189 -3.83 18.44 11.25
C GLY A 189 -2.37 18.64 10.85
N ASN A 190 -1.72 17.63 10.28
CA ASN A 190 -0.36 17.75 9.74
C ASN A 190 -0.17 16.83 8.52
N ALA A 191 0.87 17.12 7.74
CA ALA A 191 1.21 16.42 6.50
C ALA A 191 2.13 15.18 6.68
N GLU A 192 2.39 14.73 7.92
CA GLU A 192 3.29 13.59 8.13
C GLU A 192 2.75 12.32 7.46
N LEU A 193 3.59 11.63 6.70
CA LEU A 193 3.17 10.43 5.98
C LEU A 193 3.15 9.19 6.88
N HIS A 194 4.11 9.06 7.80
CA HIS A 194 4.22 7.94 8.72
C HIS A 194 3.47 8.21 10.02
N GLN A 195 2.21 7.80 10.09
CA GLN A 195 1.36 8.00 11.26
C GLN A 195 0.86 6.66 11.83
N PRO A 196 1.74 5.85 12.46
CA PRO A 196 1.38 4.52 12.95
C PRO A 196 0.46 4.54 14.17
N VAL A 197 0.28 5.70 14.80
CA VAL A 197 -0.61 5.92 15.95
C VAL A 197 -1.53 7.08 15.64
N ARG A 198 -2.79 6.98 16.08
CA ARG A 198 -3.73 8.09 15.99
C ARG A 198 -3.23 9.26 16.83
N ILE A 199 -2.86 10.35 16.17
CA ILE A 199 -2.53 11.61 16.83
C ILE A 199 -3.84 12.38 17.02
N ALA A 200 -4.08 12.89 18.23
CA ALA A 200 -5.23 13.75 18.47
C ALA A 200 -5.10 15.02 17.61
N ALA A 201 -6.15 15.39 16.88
CA ALA A 201 -6.14 16.60 16.09
C ALA A 201 -6.00 17.81 17.01
N THR A 202 -4.95 18.61 16.81
CA THR A 202 -4.78 19.92 17.44
C THR A 202 -5.15 20.98 16.42
N GLY A 203 -6.32 21.61 16.57
CA GLY A 203 -6.80 22.64 15.64
C GLY A 203 -7.68 22.13 14.50
N LEU A 204 -7.96 23.01 13.55
CA LEU A 204 -8.72 22.66 12.34
C LEU A 204 -7.84 21.80 11.42
N PRO A 205 -8.43 20.82 10.70
CA PRO A 205 -7.67 20.05 9.72
C PRO A 205 -7.19 20.97 8.59
N GLU A 206 -5.89 20.94 8.33
CA GLU A 206 -5.25 21.70 7.24
C GLU A 206 -4.97 20.81 6.02
N TYR A 207 -5.03 19.49 6.17
CA TYR A 207 -4.68 18.53 5.14
C TYR A 207 -5.79 17.51 4.92
N VAL A 208 -5.97 17.12 3.67
CA VAL A 208 -6.74 15.93 3.30
C VAL A 208 -5.75 14.83 2.97
N ARG A 209 -5.83 13.72 3.72
CA ARG A 209 -5.14 12.48 3.40
C ARG A 209 -6.13 11.51 2.76
N SER A 210 -5.75 10.93 1.64
CA SER A 210 -6.59 9.99 0.91
C SER A 210 -5.73 8.86 0.37
N GLU A 211 -6.16 7.63 0.58
CA GLU A 211 -5.44 6.45 0.12
C GLU A 211 -6.26 5.76 -0.96
N ARG A 212 -5.66 5.58 -2.14
CA ARG A 212 -6.20 4.68 -3.17
C ARG A 212 -5.71 3.28 -2.86
N GLN A 213 -6.65 2.36 -2.72
CA GLN A 213 -6.42 1.02 -2.24
C GLN A 213 -6.84 0.01 -3.31
N CYS A 214 -5.91 -0.78 -3.81
CA CYS A 214 -6.17 -1.82 -4.79
C CYS A 214 -6.08 -3.22 -4.17
N ILE A 215 -6.95 -4.11 -4.64
CA ILE A 215 -6.98 -5.54 -4.32
C ILE A 215 -6.65 -6.27 -5.63
N VAL A 216 -5.49 -6.93 -5.67
CA VAL A 216 -4.94 -7.55 -6.89
C VAL A 216 -4.61 -9.01 -6.61
N ARG A 217 -5.04 -9.93 -7.48
CA ARG A 217 -4.68 -11.35 -7.37
C ARG A 217 -3.40 -11.66 -8.14
N MET A 218 -2.45 -12.28 -7.47
CA MET A 218 -1.23 -12.81 -8.08
C MET A 218 -1.48 -14.18 -8.73
N PRO A 219 -1.05 -14.42 -9.99
CA PRO A 219 -1.41 -15.61 -10.76
C PRO A 219 -0.77 -16.94 -10.30
N GLN A 220 0.42 -16.90 -9.68
CA GLN A 220 1.19 -18.10 -9.31
C GLN A 220 0.95 -18.50 -7.86
N SER A 221 1.05 -17.55 -6.93
CA SER A 221 0.88 -17.83 -5.49
C SER A 221 -0.57 -17.78 -5.02
N ASP A 222 -1.49 -17.31 -5.86
CA ASP A 222 -2.86 -16.94 -5.49
C ASP A 222 -2.91 -15.90 -4.35
N ALA A 223 -1.81 -15.24 -4.02
CA ALA A 223 -1.81 -14.20 -3.00
C ALA A 223 -2.62 -12.98 -3.45
N VAL A 224 -3.27 -12.31 -2.50
CA VAL A 224 -3.93 -11.02 -2.73
C VAL A 224 -3.01 -9.91 -2.27
N VAL A 225 -2.62 -9.04 -3.19
CA VAL A 225 -1.93 -7.80 -2.89
C VAL A 225 -2.96 -6.73 -2.55
N PHE A 226 -2.78 -6.12 -1.39
CA PHE A 226 -3.44 -4.88 -1.01
C PHE A 226 -2.43 -3.75 -1.16
N SER A 227 -2.56 -3.01 -2.26
CA SER A 227 -1.69 -1.88 -2.62
C SER A 227 -2.33 -0.57 -2.17
N ILE A 228 -1.55 0.31 -1.53
CA ILE A 228 -2.04 1.53 -0.89
C ILE A 228 -1.18 2.72 -1.35
N HIS A 229 -1.68 3.50 -2.30
CA HIS A 229 -1.04 4.75 -2.70
C HIS A 229 -1.60 5.91 -1.87
N THR A 230 -0.72 6.73 -1.28
CA THR A 230 -1.10 7.79 -0.34
C THR A 230 -0.99 9.18 -0.97
N TRP A 231 -2.09 9.92 -0.97
CA TRP A 231 -2.12 11.35 -1.24
C TRP A 231 -2.27 12.15 0.05
N VAL A 232 -1.52 13.24 0.14
CA VAL A 232 -1.71 14.30 1.11
C VAL A 232 -1.76 15.62 0.35
N VAL A 233 -2.86 16.35 0.47
CA VAL A 233 -3.05 17.66 -0.15
C VAL A 233 -3.42 18.68 0.91
N ARG A 234 -3.10 19.95 0.64
CA ARG A 234 -3.58 21.05 1.47
C ARG A 234 -5.09 21.23 1.24
N SER A 235 -5.85 21.41 2.32
CA SER A 235 -7.33 21.55 2.30
C SER A 235 -7.78 22.91 1.76
#